data_AF-A0A3A8IVR7-F1
#
_entry.id   AF-A0A3A8IVR7-F1
#
_cell.length_a   1.000
_cell.length_b   1.000
_cell.length_c   1.000
_cell.angle_alpha   90.00
_cell.angle_beta   90.00
_cell.angle_gamma   90.00
#
_symmetry.space_group_name_H-M   'P 1'
#
loop_
_entity.id
_entity.type
_entity.pdbx_description
1 polymer ?
#
loop_
_entity_poly.entity_id
_entity_poly.type
_entity_poly.pdbx_seq_one_letter_code
_entity_poly.pdbx_strand_id
1 'polypeptide(L)'
;MSTHPKWDEIRNLSRRVLREGAPLVVTDEVRALLIQTADEVAVSGAAAALQTDAGALALLRECARRITDGSNRLVDALYRMHRLQDSGDWEGARQEMRDVLAVEVVPFYRETAQGQLDDMADEP
;
A
#
# COMPACT_ATOMS: atom_id res chain seq x y z
N MET A 1 -10.57 -14.07 -5.12
CA MET A 1 -10.88 -13.53 -3.77
C MET A 1 -9.59 -12.99 -3.21
N SER A 2 -9.35 -11.68 -3.32
CA SER A 2 -8.14 -11.09 -2.75
C SER A 2 -8.29 -10.99 -1.24
N THR A 3 -7.49 -11.80 -0.56
CA THR A 3 -7.28 -11.73 0.88
C THR A 3 -6.74 -10.35 1.20
N HIS A 4 -7.47 -9.57 1.98
CA HIS A 4 -6.97 -8.29 2.49
C HIS A 4 -5.62 -8.51 3.19
N PRO A 5 -4.56 -7.78 2.81
CA PRO A 5 -3.26 -7.90 3.46
C PRO A 5 -3.38 -7.58 4.95
N LYS A 6 -2.84 -8.45 5.81
CA LYS A 6 -2.87 -8.28 7.27
C LYS A 6 -1.65 -7.48 7.73
N TRP A 7 -1.61 -6.18 7.41
CA TRP A 7 -0.46 -5.32 7.69
C TRP A 7 -0.33 -4.82 9.14
N ASP A 8 -1.13 -5.32 10.08
CA ASP A 8 -1.10 -4.83 11.46
C ASP A 8 0.25 -5.12 12.14
N GLU A 9 0.86 -6.27 11.86
CA GLU A 9 2.16 -6.63 12.41
C GLU A 9 3.27 -5.69 11.93
N ILE A 10 3.35 -5.41 10.63
CA ILE A 10 4.35 -4.48 10.09
C ILE A 10 4.07 -3.03 10.51
N ARG A 11 2.80 -2.64 10.66
CA ARG A 11 2.43 -1.32 11.22
C ARG A 11 2.86 -1.19 12.68
N ASN A 12 2.71 -2.24 13.47
CA ASN A 12 3.16 -2.26 14.86
C ASN A 12 4.68 -2.20 14.96
N LEU A 13 5.39 -2.98 14.13
CA LEU A 13 6.86 -2.95 14.07
C LEU A 13 7.38 -1.58 13.64
N SER A 14 6.83 -1.01 12.55
CA SER A 14 7.23 0.30 12.04
C SER A 14 6.96 1.42 13.03
N ARG A 15 5.83 1.40 13.76
CA ARG A 15 5.56 2.37 14.83
C ARG A 15 6.64 2.33 15.90
N ARG A 16 6.92 1.14 16.45
CA ARG A 16 7.92 0.95 17.50
C ARG A 16 9.31 1.41 17.07
N VAL A 17 9.74 1.02 15.87
CA VAL A 17 11.11 1.32 15.40
C VAL A 17 11.25 2.76 14.91
N LEU A 18 10.32 3.22 14.07
CA LEU A 18 10.47 4.50 13.35
C LEU A 18 9.93 5.70 14.11
N ARG A 19 8.94 5.51 15.01
CA ARG A 19 8.34 6.61 15.78
C ARG A 19 8.78 6.61 17.24
N GLU A 20 8.86 5.43 17.86
CA GLU A 20 9.22 5.31 19.28
C GLU A 20 10.72 5.12 19.51
N GLY A 21 11.50 4.90 18.44
CA GLY A 21 12.96 4.80 18.50
C GLY A 21 13.50 3.48 19.05
N ALA A 22 12.66 2.43 19.10
CA ALA A 22 13.13 1.10 19.49
C ALA A 22 14.11 0.53 18.46
N PRO A 23 15.15 -0.22 18.88
CA PRO A 23 16.05 -0.88 17.95
C PRO A 23 15.29 -1.93 17.12
N LEU A 24 15.62 -2.03 15.83
CA LEU A 24 15.14 -3.12 14.97
C LEU A 24 15.99 -4.36 15.23
N VAL A 25 15.38 -5.39 15.81
CA VAL A 25 16.00 -6.70 15.99
C VAL A 25 15.44 -7.64 14.93
N VAL A 26 16.29 -8.07 13.99
CA VAL A 26 15.89 -8.94 12.87
C VAL A 26 15.98 -10.41 13.29
N THR A 27 14.96 -10.87 14.03
CA THR A 27 14.74 -12.32 14.27
C THR A 27 14.25 -13.00 12.99
N ASP A 28 14.16 -14.33 13.01
CA ASP A 28 13.63 -15.09 11.86
C ASP A 28 12.18 -14.73 11.54
N GLU A 29 11.36 -14.44 12.57
CA GLU A 29 9.97 -13.98 12.40
C GLU A 29 9.92 -12.58 11.79
N VAL A 30 10.75 -11.65 12.28
CA VAL A 30 10.82 -10.28 11.73
C VAL A 30 11.34 -10.31 10.29
N ARG A 31 12.31 -11.19 10.00
CA ARG A 31 12.82 -11.44 8.65
C ARG A 31 11.71 -11.92 7.72
N ALA A 32 10.94 -12.94 8.14
CA ALA A 32 9.82 -13.47 7.37
C ALA A 32 8.76 -12.41 7.11
N LEU A 33 8.38 -11.65 8.15
CA LEU A 33 7.42 -10.54 8.05
C LEU A 33 7.88 -9.47 7.05
N LEU A 34 9.14 -9.06 7.09
CA LEU A 34 9.70 -8.05 6.17
C LEU A 34 9.75 -8.55 4.72
N ILE A 35 10.12 -9.81 4.49
CA ILE A 35 10.14 -10.40 3.14
C ILE A 35 8.72 -10.50 2.59
N GLN A 36 7.78 -11.03 3.37
CA GLN A 36 6.39 -11.15 2.94
C GLN A 36 5.79 -9.77 2.63
N THR A 37 5.96 -8.80 3.53
CA THR A 37 5.41 -7.45 3.30
C THR A 37 6.04 -6.80 2.08
N ALA A 38 7.35 -6.99 1.86
CA ALA A 38 8.03 -6.44 0.69
C ALA A 38 7.40 -6.94 -0.60
N ASP A 39 7.09 -8.24 -0.68
CA ASP A 39 6.40 -8.82 -1.85
C ASP A 39 4.98 -8.23 -2.01
N GLU A 40 4.21 -8.16 -0.92
CA GLU A 40 2.85 -7.59 -0.90
C GLU A 40 2.81 -6.11 -1.33
N VAL A 41 3.89 -5.36 -1.11
CA VAL A 41 4.01 -3.94 -1.48
C VAL A 41 4.93 -3.70 -2.68
N ALA A 42 5.27 -4.74 -3.43
CA ALA A 42 6.10 -4.71 -4.64
C ALA A 42 7.51 -4.10 -4.45
N VAL A 43 8.12 -4.31 -3.29
CA VAL A 43 9.51 -3.93 -2.98
C VAL A 43 10.44 -5.09 -3.30
N SER A 44 11.34 -4.88 -4.25
CA SER A 44 12.35 -5.87 -4.64
C SER A 44 13.59 -5.83 -3.73
N GLY A 45 14.40 -6.90 -3.77
CA GLY A 45 15.70 -6.92 -3.11
C GLY A 45 15.65 -7.06 -1.58
N ALA A 46 14.51 -7.46 -1.00
CA ALA A 46 14.34 -7.61 0.45
C ALA A 46 15.41 -8.50 1.11
N ALA A 47 15.68 -9.68 0.53
CA ALA A 47 16.68 -10.62 1.06
C ALA A 47 18.10 -10.04 1.10
N ALA A 48 18.46 -9.19 0.14
CA ALA A 48 19.75 -8.50 0.10
C ALA A 48 19.78 -7.35 1.12
N ALA A 49 18.70 -6.58 1.25
CA ALA A 49 18.59 -5.51 2.24
C ALA A 49 18.75 -6.04 3.67
N LEU A 50 18.22 -7.23 3.96
CA LEU A 50 18.27 -7.89 5.27
C LEU A 50 19.64 -8.49 5.65
N GLN A 51 20.70 -8.25 4.86
CA GLN A 51 22.08 -8.62 5.20
C GLN A 51 22.76 -7.60 6.13
N THR A 52 22.16 -6.42 6.32
CA THR A 52 22.71 -5.35 7.16
C THR A 52 21.61 -4.69 7.97
N ASP A 53 21.94 -4.15 9.15
CA ASP A 53 20.97 -3.43 9.98
C ASP A 53 20.42 -2.19 9.27
N ALA A 54 21.29 -1.45 8.57
CA ALA A 54 20.89 -0.26 7.81
C ALA A 54 19.94 -0.62 6.66
N GLY A 55 20.21 -1.71 5.95
CA GLY A 55 19.34 -2.21 4.88
C GLY A 55 18.01 -2.74 5.41
N ALA A 56 17.99 -3.46 6.53
CA ALA A 56 16.77 -3.90 7.18
C ALA A 56 15.89 -2.72 7.61
N LEU A 57 16.49 -1.67 8.18
CA LEU A 57 15.79 -0.45 8.56
C LEU A 57 15.25 0.31 7.34
N ALA A 58 16.02 0.38 6.25
CA ALA A 58 15.57 0.97 4.99
C ALA A 58 14.38 0.20 4.39
N LEU A 59 14.43 -1.13 4.42
CA LEU A 59 13.33 -1.99 3.96
C LEU A 59 12.05 -1.75 4.78
N LEU A 60 12.15 -1.73 6.11
CA LEU A 60 11.02 -1.43 6.99
C LEU A 60 10.38 -0.07 6.67
N ARG A 61 11.21 0.96 6.45
CA ARG A 61 10.75 2.30 6.07
C ARG A 61 10.01 2.28 4.74
N GLU A 62 10.58 1.64 3.73
CA GLU A 62 9.96 1.61 2.39
C GLU A 62 8.64 0.84 2.40
N CYS A 63 8.57 -0.32 3.07
CA CYS A 63 7.31 -1.05 3.23
C CYS A 63 6.24 -0.21 3.94
N ALA A 64 6.59 0.41 5.08
CA ALA A 64 5.67 1.26 5.83
C ALA A 64 5.20 2.48 5.03
N ARG A 65 6.11 3.09 4.25
CA ARG A 65 5.81 4.21 3.37
C ARG A 65 4.82 3.79 2.27
N ARG A 66 5.06 2.69 1.55
CA ARG A 66 4.15 2.24 0.48
C ARG A 66 2.75 1.92 0.98
N ILE A 67 2.63 1.29 2.16
CA ILE A 67 1.34 1.06 2.82
C ILE A 67 0.65 2.38 3.12
N THR A 68 1.36 3.34 3.72
CA THR A 68 0.75 4.61 4.12
C THR A 68 0.37 5.47 2.92
N ASP A 69 1.29 5.66 1.98
CA ASP A 69 1.09 6.50 0.79
C ASP A 69 -0.01 5.92 -0.11
N GLY A 70 0.00 4.61 -0.33
CA GLY A 70 -1.03 3.95 -1.14
C GLY A 70 -2.41 3.99 -0.50
N SER A 71 -2.51 3.79 0.82
CA SER A 71 -3.76 3.93 1.56
C SER A 71 -4.33 5.34 1.43
N ASN A 72 -3.51 6.36 1.66
CA ASN A 72 -3.94 7.76 1.62
C ASN A 72 -4.39 8.13 0.20
N ARG A 73 -3.57 7.78 -0.81
CA ARG A 73 -3.90 8.02 -2.22
C ARG A 73 -5.25 7.42 -2.61
N LEU A 74 -5.46 6.14 -2.27
CA LEU A 74 -6.70 5.44 -2.61
C LEU A 74 -7.90 6.04 -1.87
N VAL A 75 -7.81 6.25 -0.55
CA VAL A 75 -8.91 6.83 0.24
C VAL A 75 -9.30 8.23 -0.26
N ASP A 76 -8.31 9.08 -0.54
CA ASP A 76 -8.57 10.42 -1.06
C ASP A 76 -9.23 10.39 -2.44
N ALA A 77 -8.79 9.49 -3.33
CA ALA A 77 -9.38 9.32 -4.65
C ALA A 77 -10.81 8.75 -4.58
N LEU A 78 -11.06 7.77 -3.71
CA LEU A 78 -12.42 7.23 -3.49
C LEU A 78 -13.37 8.32 -2.97
N TYR A 79 -12.90 9.16 -2.05
CA TYR A 79 -13.70 10.28 -1.55
C TYR A 79 -14.07 11.27 -2.68
N ARG A 80 -13.12 11.62 -3.55
CA ARG A 80 -13.40 12.50 -4.70
C ARG A 80 -14.31 11.83 -5.72
N MET A 81 -14.06 10.56 -6.04
CA MET A 81 -14.88 9.74 -6.93
C MET A 81 -16.34 9.73 -6.51
N HIS A 82 -16.66 9.39 -5.25
CA HIS A 82 -18.05 9.38 -4.78
C HIS A 82 -18.72 10.75 -4.87
N ARG A 83 -18.00 11.84 -4.57
CA ARG A 83 -18.54 13.19 -4.75
C ARG A 83 -18.86 13.54 -6.21
N LEU A 84 -18.06 13.03 -7.15
CA LEU A 84 -18.28 13.24 -8.58
C LEU A 84 -19.50 12.42 -9.05
N GLN A 85 -19.63 11.17 -8.61
CA GLN A 85 -20.82 10.33 -8.83
C GLN A 85 -22.10 11.02 -8.34
N ASP A 86 -22.08 11.56 -7.11
CA ASP A 86 -23.21 12.29 -6.52
C ASP A 86 -23.63 13.52 -7.35
N SER A 87 -22.69 14.11 -8.10
CA SER A 87 -22.94 15.25 -8.99
C SER A 87 -23.27 14.85 -10.44
N GLY A 88 -23.23 13.55 -10.75
CA GLY A 88 -23.46 12.99 -12.09
C GLY A 88 -22.24 13.05 -13.02
N ASP A 89 -21.04 13.39 -12.53
CA ASP A 89 -19.80 13.40 -13.32
C ASP A 89 -19.08 12.04 -13.21
N TRP A 90 -19.61 11.03 -13.91
CA TRP A 90 -19.07 9.68 -13.90
C TRP A 90 -17.72 9.57 -14.61
N GLU A 91 -17.46 10.39 -15.62
CA GLU A 91 -16.16 10.38 -16.29
C GLU A 91 -15.07 10.96 -15.38
N GLY A 92 -15.37 12.04 -14.65
CA GLY A 92 -14.49 12.53 -13.60
C GLY A 92 -14.24 11.46 -12.51
N ALA A 93 -15.29 10.76 -12.09
CA ALA A 93 -15.17 9.67 -11.11
C ALA A 93 -14.26 8.54 -11.61
N ARG A 94 -14.41 8.10 -12.87
CA ARG A 94 -13.52 7.12 -13.52
C ARG A 94 -12.09 7.66 -13.60
N GLN A 95 -11.90 8.94 -13.90
CA GLN A 95 -10.58 9.53 -14.01
C GLN A 95 -9.80 9.46 -12.69
N GLU A 96 -10.46 9.67 -11.53
CA GLU A 96 -9.83 9.53 -10.21
C GLU A 96 -9.19 8.14 -10.01
N MET A 97 -9.88 7.07 -10.43
CA MET A 97 -9.33 5.71 -10.31
C MET A 97 -8.21 5.44 -11.33
N ARG A 98 -8.31 5.97 -12.55
CA ARG A 98 -7.22 5.88 -13.55
C ARG A 98 -5.95 6.58 -13.06
N ASP A 99 -6.09 7.72 -12.40
CA ASP A 99 -4.96 8.47 -11.83
C ASP A 99 -4.27 7.68 -10.71
N VAL A 100 -5.04 6.95 -9.88
CA VAL A 100 -4.47 6.00 -8.91
C VAL A 100 -3.67 4.92 -9.65
N LEU A 101 -4.26 4.26 -10.65
CA LEU A 101 -3.63 3.17 -11.40
C LEU A 101 -2.38 3.59 -12.18
N ALA A 102 -2.26 4.86 -12.55
CA ALA A 102 -1.10 5.39 -13.24
C ALA A 102 0.17 5.43 -12.36
N VAL A 103 0.02 5.57 -11.04
CA VAL A 103 1.15 5.76 -10.12
C VAL A 103 1.28 4.68 -9.05
N GLU A 104 0.20 3.98 -8.73
CA GLU A 104 0.20 2.97 -7.67
C GLU A 104 0.91 1.70 -8.14
N VAL A 105 1.79 1.17 -7.29
CA VAL A 105 2.59 -0.03 -7.54
C VAL A 105 2.18 -1.20 -6.64
N VAL A 106 1.53 -0.92 -5.51
CA VAL A 106 1.10 -1.94 -4.55
C VAL A 106 -0.10 -2.69 -5.14
N PRO A 107 0.01 -4.01 -5.38
CA PRO A 107 -1.02 -4.79 -6.07
C PRO A 107 -2.42 -4.66 -5.45
N PHE A 108 -2.51 -4.71 -4.12
CA PHE A 108 -3.79 -4.61 -3.41
C PHE A 108 -4.54 -3.29 -3.69
N TYR A 109 -3.83 -2.16 -3.69
CA TYR A 109 -4.44 -0.85 -3.97
C TYR A 109 -4.80 -0.70 -5.45
N ARG A 110 -3.97 -1.23 -6.35
CA ARG A 110 -4.29 -1.26 -7.79
C ARG A 110 -5.55 -2.07 -8.05
N GLU A 111 -5.66 -3.26 -7.47
CA GLU A 111 -6.84 -4.11 -7.64
C GLU A 111 -8.10 -3.41 -7.11
N THR A 112 -8.01 -2.73 -5.97
CA THR A 112 -9.16 -1.98 -5.42
C THR A 112 -9.60 -0.85 -6.35
N ALA A 113 -8.65 -0.07 -6.89
CA ALA A 113 -8.96 1.00 -7.84
C ALA A 113 -9.52 0.45 -9.17
N GLN A 114 -8.99 -0.68 -9.66
CA GLN A 114 -9.50 -1.36 -10.85
C GLN A 114 -10.93 -1.86 -10.62
N GLY A 115 -11.23 -2.46 -9.46
CA GLY A 115 -12.58 -2.91 -9.12
C GLY A 115 -13.60 -1.76 -9.17
N GLN A 116 -13.25 -0.59 -8.65
CA GLN A 116 -14.12 0.59 -8.78
C GLN A 116 -14.31 1.07 -10.22
N LEU A 117 -13.28 0.98 -11.07
CA LEU A 117 -13.45 1.27 -12.50
C LEU A 117 -14.39 0.30 -13.19
N ASP A 118 -14.24 -0.98 -12.88
CA ASP A 118 -15.07 -2.05 -13.46
C ASP A 118 -16.54 -1.89 -12.99
N ASP A 119 -16.75 -1.52 -11.73
CA ASP A 119 -18.09 -1.24 -11.17
C ASP A 119 -18.77 -0.03 -11.86
N MET A 120 -18.00 0.95 -12.32
CA MET A 120 -18.50 2.14 -13.03
C MET A 120 -18.54 1.98 -14.56
N ALA A 121 -18.28 0.79 -15.11
CA ALA A 121 -18.11 0.61 -16.56
C ALA A 121 -19.38 0.86 -17.37
N ASP A 122 -20.54 0.51 -16.80
CA ASP A 122 -21.86 0.67 -17.44
C ASP A 122 -22.58 1.96 -17.01
N GLU A 123 -21.98 2.75 -16.13
CA GLU A 123 -22.55 4.03 -15.67
C GLU A 123 -22.32 5.12 -16.74
N PRO A 124 -23.30 6.02 -16.97
CA PRO A 124 -23.26 7.02 -18.02
C PRO A 124 -22.11 8.04 -17.83
#